data_AF-A0A923CE66-F1
#
_entry.id   AF-A0A923CE66-F1
#
_cell.length_a   1.000
_cell.length_b   1.000
_cell.length_c   1.000
_cell.angle_alpha   90.00
_cell.angle_beta   90.00
_cell.angle_gamma   90.00
#
_symmetry.space_group_name_H-M   'P 1'
#
loop_
_entity.id
_entity.type
_entity.pdbx_description
1 polymer ?
#
loop_
_entity_poly.entity_id
_entity_poly.type
_entity_poly.pdbx_seq_one_letter_code
_entity_poly.pdbx_strand_id
1 'polypeptide(L)'
;MDDIRRRDLKVLFVEILGFRCVASILFVGFLAWLISSNPFGSPEWTFPVAGGLIGYALFTAFQRSIPKRFHHERFRYLWKECNQRHEKLRAALQKSRKNKFAELSELERTVDRTMPDIYRAIRRADLVLREIQQSEALVSPRSIAHERTVDDSQAQELYKVADRNIAEYTQHFKQAIGGVERAEAQAVVFSTTLDTLRIRLLNYSLSGRSPEAETKEFLNIVAEAKMQFASIDKALDEIELMPFTETIHTLRSESDSPRPQLEKPQNPPPIPDQARQKIDNSEQ
;
A
#
# COMPACT_ATOMS: atom_id res chain seq x y z
N MET A 1 -6.73 -4.51 -8.20
CA MET A 1 -5.27 -4.46 -8.48
C MET A 1 -4.87 -3.41 -9.51
N ASP A 2 -5.69 -3.15 -10.54
CA ASP A 2 -5.35 -2.14 -11.57
C ASP A 2 -5.18 -0.72 -11.03
N ASP A 3 -5.81 -0.38 -9.90
CA ASP A 3 -5.78 0.99 -9.38
C ASP A 3 -4.43 1.39 -8.80
N ILE A 4 -3.70 0.49 -8.13
CA ILE A 4 -2.34 0.76 -7.63
C ILE A 4 -1.40 0.95 -8.83
N ARG A 5 -1.48 0.05 -9.82
CA ARG A 5 -0.68 0.14 -11.05
C ARG A 5 -1.00 1.41 -11.84
N ARG A 6 -2.26 1.79 -11.98
CA ARG A 6 -2.70 3.02 -12.66
C ARG A 6 -2.21 4.27 -11.92
N ARG A 7 -2.28 4.30 -10.58
CA ARG A 7 -1.77 5.44 -9.78
C ARG A 7 -0.25 5.55 -9.85
N ASP A 8 0.47 4.44 -9.74
CA ASP A 8 1.93 4.43 -9.87
C ASP A 8 2.37 4.82 -11.29
N LEU A 9 1.63 4.41 -12.32
CA LEU A 9 1.81 4.88 -13.70
C LEU A 9 1.56 6.37 -13.82
N LYS A 10 0.51 6.93 -13.18
CA LYS A 10 0.26 8.38 -13.19
C LYS A 10 1.42 9.15 -12.57
N VAL A 11 1.95 8.72 -11.42
CA VAL A 11 3.13 9.36 -10.78
C VAL A 11 4.36 9.26 -11.68
N LEU A 12 4.55 8.12 -12.35
CA LEU A 12 5.61 7.93 -13.33
C LEU A 12 5.42 8.83 -14.56
N PHE A 13 4.20 8.96 -15.09
CA PHE A 13 3.90 9.84 -16.22
C PHE A 13 4.13 11.31 -15.85
N VAL A 14 3.72 11.74 -14.65
CA VAL A 14 3.99 13.09 -14.15
C VAL A 14 5.48 13.36 -14.03
N GLU A 15 6.29 12.37 -13.60
CA GLU A 15 7.74 12.52 -13.49
C GLU A 15 8.43 12.52 -14.87
N ILE A 16 7.95 11.69 -15.82
CA ILE A 16 8.44 11.66 -17.20
C ILE A 16 8.06 12.95 -17.96
N LEU A 17 6.86 13.48 -17.73
CA LEU A 17 6.45 14.81 -18.20
C LEU A 17 7.04 15.95 -17.35
N GLY A 18 7.80 15.63 -16.30
CA GLY A 18 8.46 16.62 -15.47
C GLY A 18 9.42 17.44 -16.31
N PHE A 19 9.43 18.76 -16.09
CA PHE A 19 10.21 19.74 -16.86
C PHE A 19 11.66 19.31 -17.11
N ARG A 20 12.30 18.66 -16.12
CA ARG A 20 13.69 18.20 -16.22
C ARG A 20 13.88 17.04 -17.21
N CYS A 21 12.96 16.08 -17.26
CA CYS A 21 13.04 14.94 -18.17
C CYS A 21 12.72 15.39 -19.60
N VAL A 22 11.65 16.16 -19.78
CA VAL A 22 11.28 16.75 -21.07
C VAL A 22 12.38 17.67 -21.60
N ALA A 23 12.94 18.56 -20.76
CA ALA A 23 14.05 19.42 -21.15
C ALA A 23 15.30 18.63 -21.53
N SER A 24 15.63 17.54 -20.82
CA SER A 24 16.75 16.68 -21.21
C SER A 24 16.54 15.98 -22.55
N ILE A 25 15.32 15.51 -22.83
CA ILE A 25 14.99 14.84 -24.09
C ILE A 25 15.00 15.85 -25.25
N LEU A 26 14.43 17.04 -25.05
CA LEU A 26 14.48 18.13 -26.03
C LEU A 26 15.90 18.62 -26.27
N PHE A 27 16.72 18.74 -25.22
CA PHE A 27 18.13 19.14 -25.34
C PHE A 27 18.95 18.09 -26.09
N VAL A 28 18.78 16.80 -25.79
CA VAL A 28 19.44 15.70 -26.51
C VAL A 28 18.98 15.64 -27.97
N GLY A 29 17.69 15.82 -28.24
CA GLY A 29 17.14 15.88 -29.59
C GLY A 29 17.68 17.07 -30.39
N PHE A 30 17.76 18.26 -29.77
CA PHE A 30 18.34 19.45 -30.36
C PHE A 30 19.83 19.27 -30.66
N LEU A 31 20.58 18.68 -29.74
CA LEU A 31 22.00 18.39 -29.92
C LEU A 31 22.24 17.37 -31.04
N ALA A 32 21.41 16.33 -31.13
CA ALA A 32 21.49 15.33 -32.20
C ALA A 32 21.18 15.93 -33.57
N TRP A 33 20.18 16.82 -33.65
CA TRP A 33 19.85 17.57 -34.86
C TRP A 33 21.00 18.48 -35.31
N LEU A 34 21.61 19.22 -34.37
CA LEU A 34 22.71 20.13 -34.63
C LEU A 34 23.97 19.40 -35.13
N ILE A 35 24.28 18.22 -34.56
CA ILE A 35 25.38 17.38 -35.01
C ILE A 35 25.09 16.76 -36.39
N SER A 36 23.85 16.35 -36.65
CA SER A 36 23.45 15.78 -37.95
C SER A 36 23.39 16.83 -39.07
N SER A 37 23.17 18.11 -38.75
CA SER A 37 23.21 19.20 -39.72
C SER A 37 24.62 19.66 -40.10
N ASN A 38 25.64 19.23 -39.36
CA ASN A 38 27.02 19.57 -39.64
C ASN A 38 27.66 18.59 -40.64
N PRO A 39 28.42 19.06 -41.64
CA PRO A 39 29.05 18.22 -42.65
C PRO A 39 30.16 17.30 -42.12
N PHE A 40 30.58 17.46 -40.86
CA PHE A 40 31.57 16.64 -40.17
C PHE A 40 30.96 15.62 -39.18
N GLY A 41 29.63 15.60 -39.02
CA GLY A 41 28.95 14.65 -38.13
C GLY A 41 28.74 13.30 -38.82
N SER A 42 29.16 12.21 -38.18
CA SER A 42 28.84 10.85 -38.64
C SER A 42 27.42 10.46 -38.20
N PRO A 43 26.43 10.36 -39.12
CA PRO A 43 25.03 10.11 -38.75
C PRO A 43 24.80 8.72 -38.13
N GLU A 44 25.72 7.79 -38.36
CA GLU A 44 25.63 6.41 -37.90
C GLU A 44 25.66 6.27 -36.37
N TRP A 45 26.34 7.20 -35.67
CA TRP A 45 26.50 7.14 -34.21
C TRP A 45 25.61 8.12 -33.44
N THR A 46 25.07 9.14 -34.11
CA THR A 46 24.24 10.17 -33.45
C THR A 46 22.91 9.61 -32.94
N PHE A 47 22.20 8.81 -33.75
CA PHE A 47 20.92 8.22 -33.34
C PHE A 47 21.04 7.15 -32.23
N PRO A 48 22.00 6.20 -32.28
CA PRO A 48 22.21 5.26 -31.17
C PRO A 48 22.57 5.95 -29.86
N VAL A 49 23.44 6.97 -29.91
CA VAL A 49 23.84 7.72 -28.71
C VAL A 49 22.68 8.54 -28.16
N ALA A 50 21.91 9.22 -29.01
CA ALA A 50 20.71 9.94 -28.60
C ALA A 50 19.67 8.98 -28.00
N GLY A 51 19.44 7.82 -28.61
CA GLY A 51 18.56 6.78 -28.08
C GLY A 51 19.01 6.27 -26.71
N GLY A 52 20.32 6.03 -26.53
CA GLY A 52 20.90 5.64 -25.24
C GLY A 52 20.72 6.71 -24.16
N LEU A 53 20.94 7.99 -24.50
CA LEU A 53 20.74 9.11 -23.58
C LEU A 53 19.28 9.31 -23.19
N ILE A 54 18.35 9.17 -24.14
CA ILE A 54 16.90 9.19 -23.86
C ILE A 54 16.52 8.02 -22.96
N GLY A 55 17.02 6.81 -23.25
CA GLY A 55 16.81 5.64 -22.40
C GLY A 55 17.33 5.84 -20.98
N TYR A 56 18.51 6.44 -20.83
CA TYR A 56 19.08 6.79 -19.52
C TYR A 56 18.25 7.86 -18.79
N ALA A 57 17.80 8.91 -19.49
CA ALA A 57 16.93 9.93 -18.92
C ALA A 57 15.61 9.33 -18.41
N LEU A 58 14.96 8.46 -19.20
CA LEU A 58 13.76 7.73 -18.80
C LEU A 58 14.02 6.80 -17.61
N PHE A 59 15.14 6.09 -17.61
CA PHE A 59 15.52 5.21 -16.50
C PHE A 59 15.75 5.99 -15.19
N THR A 60 16.43 7.13 -15.25
CA THR A 60 16.64 7.97 -14.06
C THR A 60 15.34 8.61 -13.58
N ALA A 61 14.42 8.98 -14.48
CA ALA A 61 13.08 9.43 -14.12
C ALA A 61 12.28 8.32 -13.43
N PHE A 62 12.36 7.09 -13.94
CA PHE A 62 11.76 5.91 -13.32
C PHE A 62 12.28 5.70 -11.89
N GLN A 63 13.60 5.71 -11.70
CA GLN A 63 14.24 5.58 -10.39
C GLN A 63 13.84 6.70 -9.41
N ARG A 64 13.71 7.94 -9.91
CA ARG A 64 13.23 9.08 -9.10
C ARG A 64 11.75 8.99 -8.75
N SER A 65 10.94 8.29 -9.54
CA SER A 65 9.51 8.10 -9.28
C SER A 65 9.27 7.15 -8.09
N ILE A 66 10.09 6.13 -7.90
CA ILE A 66 9.93 5.10 -6.84
C ILE A 66 9.83 5.72 -5.44
N PRO A 67 10.76 6.57 -4.98
CA PRO A 67 10.68 7.15 -3.64
C PRO A 67 9.51 8.15 -3.48
N LYS A 68 9.02 8.77 -4.56
CA LYS A 68 7.90 9.72 -4.55
C LYS A 68 6.53 9.04 -4.48
N ARG A 69 6.48 7.72 -4.72
CA ARG A 69 5.24 6.95 -4.62
C ARG A 69 4.79 6.79 -3.17
N PHE A 70 5.75 6.68 -2.24
CA PHE A 70 5.49 6.47 -0.81
C PHE A 70 5.14 7.79 -0.12
N HIS A 71 4.08 7.77 0.68
CA HIS A 71 3.67 8.92 1.48
C HIS A 71 4.41 8.96 2.80
N HIS A 72 4.55 7.80 3.44
CA HIS A 72 5.29 7.67 4.69
C HIS A 72 6.73 7.24 4.44
N GLU A 73 7.67 7.91 5.12
CA GLU A 73 9.09 7.56 5.03
C GLU A 73 9.36 6.14 5.51
N ARG A 74 8.65 5.66 6.54
CA ARG A 74 8.77 4.31 7.09
C ARG A 74 8.65 3.23 6.01
N PHE A 75 7.57 3.24 5.23
CA PHE A 75 7.36 2.26 4.15
C PHE A 75 8.38 2.41 3.01
N ARG A 76 8.85 3.64 2.76
CA ARG A 76 9.93 3.88 1.81
C ARG A 76 11.23 3.22 2.25
N TYR A 77 11.58 3.35 3.53
CA TYR A 77 12.77 2.69 4.10
C TYR A 77 12.64 1.17 4.06
N LEU A 78 11.47 0.65 4.45
CA LEU A 78 11.19 -0.78 4.42
C LEU A 78 11.37 -1.39 3.02
N TRP A 79 10.81 -0.73 2.01
CA TRP A 79 10.97 -1.14 0.61
C TRP A 79 12.44 -1.06 0.16
N LYS A 80 13.12 0.04 0.48
CA LYS A 80 14.53 0.24 0.14
C LYS A 80 15.40 -0.87 0.74
N GLU A 81 15.14 -1.25 1.98
CA GLU A 81 15.83 -2.31 2.70
C GLU A 81 15.60 -3.68 2.04
N CYS A 82 14.35 -4.02 1.72
CA CYS A 82 14.01 -5.24 0.97
C CYS A 82 14.73 -5.28 -0.38
N ASN A 83 14.71 -4.18 -1.13
CA ASN A 83 15.35 -4.09 -2.45
C ASN A 83 16.87 -4.22 -2.36
N GLN A 84 17.48 -3.54 -1.40
CA GLN A 84 18.93 -3.62 -1.21
C GLN A 84 19.38 -5.03 -0.79
N ARG A 85 18.61 -5.70 0.08
CA ARG A 85 18.92 -7.08 0.49
C ARG A 85 18.73 -8.07 -0.64
N HIS A 86 17.68 -7.90 -1.45
CA HIS A 86 17.46 -8.68 -2.67
C HIS A 86 18.61 -8.57 -3.65
N GLU A 87 19.06 -7.34 -3.97
CA GLU A 87 20.20 -7.12 -4.87
C GLU A 87 21.50 -7.74 -4.33
N LYS A 88 21.75 -7.62 -3.02
CA LYS A 88 22.92 -8.23 -2.37
C LYS A 88 22.86 -9.75 -2.41
N LEU A 89 21.69 -10.35 -2.19
CA LEU A 89 21.50 -11.79 -2.31
C LEU A 89 21.71 -12.24 -3.77
N ARG A 90 21.13 -11.53 -4.74
CA ARG A 90 21.29 -11.81 -6.17
C ARG A 90 22.76 -11.77 -6.58
N ALA A 91 23.51 -10.76 -6.13
CA ALA A 91 24.95 -10.66 -6.38
C ALA A 91 25.74 -11.83 -5.73
N ALA A 92 25.35 -12.26 -4.53
CA ALA A 92 25.95 -13.43 -3.87
C ALA A 92 25.65 -14.74 -4.62
N LEU A 93 24.40 -14.92 -5.06
CA LEU A 93 23.96 -16.07 -5.86
C LEU A 93 24.71 -16.14 -7.20
N GLN A 94 24.87 -15.01 -7.89
CA GLN A 94 25.65 -14.95 -9.14
C GLN A 94 27.11 -15.37 -8.95
N LYS A 95 27.74 -15.00 -7.83
CA LYS A 95 29.10 -15.45 -7.49
C LYS A 95 29.13 -16.95 -7.18
N SER A 96 28.10 -17.47 -6.49
CA SER A 96 27.96 -18.87 -6.11
C SER A 96 27.58 -19.81 -7.27
N ARG A 97 26.96 -19.31 -8.35
CA ARG A 97 26.57 -20.11 -9.53
C ARG A 97 27.71 -20.89 -10.18
N LYS A 98 28.97 -20.51 -9.96
CA LYS A 98 30.14 -21.31 -10.37
C LYS A 98 30.18 -22.71 -9.72
N ASN A 99 29.44 -22.92 -8.63
CA ASN A 99 29.44 -24.15 -7.83
C ASN A 99 28.28 -25.13 -8.12
N LYS A 100 27.47 -24.91 -9.18
CA LYS A 100 26.52 -25.89 -9.80
C LYS A 100 25.37 -26.49 -8.95
N PHE A 101 24.75 -25.76 -8.01
CA PHE A 101 23.50 -26.25 -7.40
C PHE A 101 22.26 -25.80 -8.18
N ALA A 102 21.46 -26.76 -8.66
CA ALA A 102 20.19 -26.48 -9.35
C ALA A 102 19.17 -25.78 -8.44
N GLU A 103 19.12 -26.13 -7.16
CA GLU A 103 18.19 -25.58 -6.16
C GLU A 103 18.38 -24.06 -5.91
N LEU A 104 19.59 -23.54 -6.10
CA LEU A 104 19.86 -22.09 -5.99
C LEU A 104 19.14 -21.29 -7.08
N SER A 105 18.98 -21.88 -8.27
CA SER A 105 18.29 -21.22 -9.39
C SER A 105 16.78 -21.12 -9.15
N GLU A 106 16.20 -22.09 -8.46
CA GLU A 106 14.80 -22.06 -8.07
C GLU A 106 14.56 -21.08 -6.94
N LEU A 107 15.45 -21.04 -5.94
CA LEU A 107 15.39 -20.06 -4.85
C LEU A 107 15.42 -18.63 -5.40
N GLU A 108 16.34 -18.32 -6.32
CA GLU A 108 16.42 -17.00 -6.98
C GLU A 108 15.09 -16.65 -7.66
N ARG A 109 14.51 -17.60 -8.40
CA ARG A 109 13.21 -17.41 -9.06
C ARG A 109 12.07 -17.19 -8.07
N THR A 110 12.04 -17.91 -6.95
CA THR A 110 11.02 -17.73 -5.91
C THR A 110 11.14 -16.33 -5.31
N VAL A 111 12.35 -15.92 -4.94
CA VAL A 111 12.59 -14.59 -4.38
C VAL A 111 12.21 -13.49 -5.38
N ASP A 112 12.62 -13.64 -6.65
CA ASP A 112 12.28 -12.71 -7.74
C ASP A 112 10.76 -12.61 -7.98
N ARG A 113 10.01 -13.68 -7.71
CA ARG A 113 8.54 -13.69 -7.79
C ARG A 113 7.88 -13.01 -6.61
N THR A 114 8.33 -13.30 -5.38
CA THR A 114 7.75 -12.71 -4.15
C THR A 114 8.05 -11.23 -3.99
N MET A 115 9.14 -10.73 -4.59
CA MET A 115 9.57 -9.35 -4.43
C MET A 115 8.53 -8.32 -4.95
N PRO A 116 7.93 -8.50 -6.15
CA PRO A 116 6.76 -7.74 -6.59
C PRO A 116 5.57 -7.75 -5.61
N ASP A 117 5.29 -8.87 -4.95
CA ASP A 117 4.14 -8.99 -4.06
C ASP A 117 4.39 -8.28 -2.73
N ILE A 118 5.61 -8.36 -2.21
CA ILE A 118 6.09 -7.52 -1.10
C ILE A 118 5.95 -6.04 -1.43
N TYR A 119 6.36 -5.63 -2.65
CA TYR A 119 6.18 -4.24 -3.08
C TYR A 119 4.70 -3.82 -3.00
N ARG A 120 3.80 -4.62 -3.58
CA ARG A 120 2.36 -4.34 -3.61
C ARG A 120 1.79 -4.26 -2.19
N ALA A 121 2.16 -5.18 -1.32
CA ALA A 121 1.73 -5.21 0.07
C ALA A 121 2.15 -3.94 0.83
N ILE A 122 3.42 -3.55 0.75
CA ILE A 122 3.93 -2.33 1.39
C ILE A 122 3.23 -1.08 0.79
N ARG A 123 3.01 -1.05 -0.52
CA ARG A 123 2.31 0.07 -1.19
C ARG A 123 0.86 0.18 -0.74
N ARG A 124 0.15 -0.94 -0.64
CA ARG A 124 -1.22 -0.98 -0.13
C ARG A 124 -1.28 -0.53 1.31
N ALA A 125 -0.37 -1.01 2.16
CA ALA A 125 -0.27 -0.60 3.55
C ALA A 125 -0.04 0.92 3.70
N ASP A 126 0.85 1.51 2.89
CA ASP A 126 1.07 2.96 2.84
C ASP A 126 -0.19 3.74 2.44
N LEU A 127 -0.92 3.26 1.43
CA LEU A 127 -2.16 3.89 0.97
C LEU A 127 -3.29 3.81 2.00
N VAL A 128 -3.48 2.64 2.61
CA VAL A 128 -4.48 2.43 3.66
C VAL A 128 -4.17 3.30 4.87
N LEU A 129 -2.90 3.36 5.30
CA LEU A 129 -2.51 4.21 6.42
C LEU A 129 -2.74 5.69 6.11
N ARG A 130 -2.43 6.13 4.87
CA ARG A 130 -2.71 7.50 4.44
C ARG A 130 -4.19 7.80 4.48
N GLU A 131 -5.03 6.93 3.94
CA GLU A 131 -6.47 7.11 3.89
C GLU A 131 -7.04 7.22 5.31
N ILE A 132 -6.61 6.32 6.20
CA ILE A 132 -6.99 6.34 7.63
C ILE A 132 -6.57 7.66 8.29
N GLN A 133 -5.34 8.11 8.08
CA GLN A 133 -4.91 9.39 8.66
C GLN A 133 -5.72 10.57 8.10
N GLN A 134 -6.13 10.52 6.83
CA GLN A 134 -6.93 11.58 6.22
C GLN A 134 -8.39 11.55 6.68
N SER A 135 -8.99 10.36 6.85
CA SER A 135 -10.38 10.22 7.31
C SER A 135 -10.52 10.49 8.81
N GLU A 136 -9.56 10.03 9.62
CA GLU A 136 -9.65 10.07 11.08
C GLU A 136 -9.02 11.30 11.74
N ALA A 137 -8.21 12.09 11.03
CA ALA A 137 -7.60 13.29 11.61
C ALA A 137 -8.62 14.34 12.07
N LEU A 138 -9.84 14.33 11.54
CA LEU A 138 -10.91 15.25 11.88
C LEU A 138 -11.97 14.66 12.82
N VAL A 139 -12.08 13.33 12.86
CA VAL A 139 -13.10 12.62 13.64
C VAL A 139 -12.36 11.84 14.71
N SER A 140 -11.87 12.53 15.74
CA SER A 140 -11.53 11.81 16.97
C SER A 140 -12.86 11.29 17.52
N PRO A 141 -13.09 9.96 17.62
CA PRO A 141 -14.27 9.45 18.26
C PRO A 141 -14.10 9.76 19.74
N ARG A 142 -14.51 10.97 20.13
CA ARG A 142 -14.82 11.27 21.51
C ARG A 142 -15.95 10.30 21.81
N SER A 143 -15.62 9.20 22.45
CA SER A 143 -16.59 8.30 23.06
C SER A 143 -17.41 9.17 24.00
N ILE A 144 -18.54 9.69 23.52
CA ILE A 144 -19.55 10.27 24.37
C ILE A 144 -20.37 9.09 24.89
N ALA A 145 -19.69 8.15 25.55
CA ALA A 145 -20.28 7.26 26.53
C ALA A 145 -20.60 8.13 27.75
N HIS A 146 -21.57 9.04 27.60
CA HIS A 146 -22.33 9.47 28.74
C HIS A 146 -23.41 8.40 28.89
N GLU A 147 -23.56 7.85 30.10
CA GLU A 147 -24.77 7.12 30.48
C GLU A 147 -25.94 8.05 30.24
N ARG A 148 -26.55 7.95 29.06
CA ARG A 148 -27.66 8.80 28.63
C ARG A 148 -28.92 8.02 28.86
N THR A 149 -29.50 8.20 30.04
CA THR A 149 -30.87 7.79 30.33
C THR A 149 -31.79 8.74 29.59
N VAL A 150 -32.18 8.38 28.36
CA VAL A 150 -33.22 9.08 27.62
C VAL A 150 -34.52 8.32 27.86
N ASP A 151 -35.53 9.01 28.40
CA ASP A 151 -36.85 8.43 28.73
C ASP A 151 -37.68 8.05 27.48
N ASP A 152 -37.25 8.48 26.29
CA ASP A 152 -37.90 8.15 25.02
C ASP A 152 -37.42 6.81 24.45
N SER A 153 -38.37 5.87 24.30
CA SER A 153 -38.16 4.54 23.73
C SER A 153 -37.58 4.57 22.30
N GLN A 154 -37.99 5.54 21.47
CA GLN A 154 -37.50 5.64 20.08
C GLN A 154 -36.05 6.13 20.04
N ALA A 155 -35.71 7.11 20.89
CA ALA A 155 -34.33 7.55 21.05
C ALA A 155 -33.43 6.42 21.59
N GLN A 156 -33.94 5.59 22.50
CA GLN A 156 -33.19 4.45 23.04
C GLN A 156 -32.84 3.41 21.97
N GLU A 157 -33.72 3.14 21.00
CA GLU A 157 -33.44 2.27 19.87
C GLU A 157 -32.40 2.87 18.92
N LEU A 158 -32.48 4.18 18.65
CA LEU A 158 -31.47 4.89 17.86
C LEU A 158 -30.09 4.82 18.50
N TYR A 159 -30.00 4.93 19.84
CA TYR A 159 -28.74 4.78 20.55
C TYR A 159 -28.19 3.36 20.47
N LYS A 160 -29.02 2.33 20.62
CA LYS A 160 -28.58 0.92 20.45
C LYS A 160 -28.00 0.67 19.06
N VAL A 161 -28.61 1.23 18.01
CA VAL A 161 -28.10 1.13 16.65
C VAL A 161 -26.79 1.92 16.48
N ALA A 162 -26.69 3.11 17.08
CA ALA A 162 -25.47 3.90 17.06
C ALA A 162 -24.30 3.18 17.76
N ASP A 163 -24.52 2.60 18.95
CA ASP A 163 -23.51 1.84 19.68
C ASP A 163 -23.01 0.63 18.89
N ARG A 164 -23.94 -0.08 18.22
CA ARG A 164 -23.60 -1.18 17.33
C ARG A 164 -22.72 -0.72 16.15
N ASN A 165 -23.09 0.38 15.50
CA ASN A 165 -22.33 0.93 14.38
C ASN A 165 -20.94 1.41 14.83
N ILE A 166 -20.82 1.98 16.04
CA ILE A 166 -19.53 2.37 16.62
C ILE A 166 -18.65 1.14 16.89
N ALA A 167 -19.24 0.06 17.43
CA ALA A 167 -18.52 -1.18 17.70
C ALA A 167 -18.02 -1.84 16.41
N GLU A 168 -18.88 -1.93 15.39
CA GLU A 168 -18.54 -2.48 14.06
C GLU A 168 -17.45 -1.63 13.39
N TYR A 169 -17.59 -0.30 13.38
CA TYR A 169 -16.56 0.61 12.88
C TYR A 169 -15.22 0.39 13.61
N THR A 170 -15.22 0.35 14.94
CA THR A 170 -13.99 0.15 15.74
C THR A 170 -13.33 -1.19 15.42
N GLN A 171 -14.13 -2.23 15.20
CA GLN A 171 -13.63 -3.54 14.79
C GLN A 171 -12.98 -3.48 13.40
N HIS A 172 -13.62 -2.84 12.42
CA HIS A 172 -13.07 -2.70 11.07
C HIS A 172 -11.83 -1.83 11.03
N PHE A 173 -11.81 -0.75 11.79
CA PHE A 173 -10.65 0.10 11.96
C PHE A 173 -9.44 -0.69 12.48
N LYS A 174 -9.64 -1.48 13.55
CA LYS A 174 -8.60 -2.38 14.08
C LYS A 174 -8.15 -3.41 13.07
N GLN A 175 -9.06 -3.96 12.27
CA GLN A 175 -8.71 -4.91 11.20
C GLN A 175 -7.86 -4.26 10.11
N ALA A 176 -8.20 -3.04 9.67
CA ALA A 176 -7.46 -2.30 8.66
C ALA A 176 -6.04 -1.96 9.13
N ILE A 177 -5.90 -1.44 10.36
CA ILE A 177 -4.58 -1.20 10.98
C ILE A 177 -3.81 -2.50 11.15
N GLY A 178 -4.45 -3.56 11.63
CA GLY A 178 -3.81 -4.88 11.73
C GLY A 178 -3.34 -5.44 10.39
N GLY A 179 -4.02 -5.12 9.29
CA GLY A 179 -3.57 -5.45 7.93
C GLY A 179 -2.30 -4.69 7.53
N VAL A 180 -2.20 -3.40 7.87
CA VAL A 180 -1.01 -2.56 7.66
C VAL A 180 0.18 -3.13 8.43
N GLU A 181 -0.01 -3.42 9.72
CA GLU A 181 1.03 -4.00 10.59
C GLU A 181 1.49 -5.38 10.10
N ARG A 182 0.56 -6.23 9.65
CA ARG A 182 0.91 -7.54 9.07
C ARG A 182 1.74 -7.38 7.80
N ALA A 183 1.37 -6.50 6.87
CA ALA A 183 2.13 -6.27 5.66
C ALA A 183 3.55 -5.78 5.95
N GLU A 184 3.72 -4.93 6.95
CA GLU A 184 5.03 -4.50 7.42
C GLU A 184 5.83 -5.65 8.03
N ALA A 185 5.22 -6.43 8.93
CA ALA A 185 5.86 -7.59 9.55
C ALA A 185 6.34 -8.59 8.48
N GLN A 186 5.51 -8.88 7.47
CA GLN A 186 5.90 -9.77 6.37
C GLN A 186 7.08 -9.23 5.57
N ALA A 187 7.16 -7.93 5.32
CA ALA A 187 8.32 -7.32 4.67
C ALA A 187 9.59 -7.40 5.54
N VAL A 188 9.48 -7.20 6.85
CA VAL A 188 10.61 -7.38 7.79
C VAL A 188 11.07 -8.84 7.80
N VAL A 189 10.15 -9.79 7.87
CA VAL A 189 10.46 -11.23 7.83
C VAL A 189 11.15 -11.57 6.51
N PHE A 190 10.58 -11.18 5.37
CA PHE A 190 11.17 -11.38 4.05
C PHE A 190 12.62 -10.89 4.00
N SER A 191 12.84 -9.64 4.42
CA SER A 191 14.14 -9.00 4.39
C SER A 191 15.15 -9.72 5.30
N THR A 192 14.74 -10.17 6.49
CA THR A 192 15.59 -10.94 7.41
C THR A 192 15.93 -12.32 6.84
N THR A 193 14.96 -13.01 6.23
CA THR A 193 15.19 -14.30 5.57
C THR A 193 16.22 -14.17 4.45
N LEU A 194 16.19 -13.09 3.65
CA LEU A 194 17.21 -12.83 2.63
C LEU A 194 18.61 -12.65 3.23
N ASP A 195 18.74 -11.94 4.34
CA ASP A 195 20.02 -11.75 5.02
C ASP A 195 20.56 -13.06 5.61
N THR A 196 19.70 -13.86 6.25
CA THR A 196 20.06 -15.20 6.73
C THR A 196 20.57 -16.08 5.58
N LEU A 197 19.83 -16.12 4.46
CA LEU A 197 20.25 -16.87 3.27
C LEU A 197 21.60 -16.39 2.75
N ARG A 198 21.81 -15.07 2.70
CA ARG A 198 23.07 -14.50 2.24
C ARG A 198 24.24 -14.88 3.14
N ILE A 199 24.09 -14.81 4.46
CA ILE A 199 25.14 -15.21 5.42
C ILE A 199 25.46 -16.68 5.26
N ARG A 200 24.45 -17.54 5.10
CA ARG A 200 24.63 -18.98 4.92
C ARG A 200 25.32 -19.31 3.59
N LEU A 201 24.96 -18.63 2.51
CA LEU A 201 25.64 -18.71 1.23
C LEU A 201 27.11 -18.30 1.32
N LEU A 202 27.41 -17.23 2.05
CA LEU A 202 28.78 -16.79 2.27
C LEU A 202 29.57 -17.80 3.09
N ASN A 203 28.99 -18.30 4.19
CA ASN A 203 29.63 -19.32 5.03
C ASN A 203 29.97 -20.57 4.20
N TYR A 204 29.01 -21.07 3.43
CA TYR A 204 29.20 -22.20 2.53
C TYR A 204 30.27 -21.93 1.46
N SER A 205 30.33 -20.72 0.92
CA SER A 205 31.37 -20.35 -0.06
C SER A 205 32.77 -20.29 0.54
N LEU A 206 32.89 -19.98 1.84
CA LEU A 206 34.15 -19.85 2.57
C LEU A 206 34.63 -21.19 3.14
N SER A 207 33.71 -22.11 3.51
CA SER A 207 34.06 -23.43 4.05
C SER A 207 34.62 -24.42 3.03
N GLY A 208 34.78 -24.00 1.76
CA GLY A 208 35.81 -24.52 0.84
C GLY A 208 36.12 -26.02 0.93
N ARG A 209 35.22 -26.87 0.41
CA ARG A 209 35.31 -28.35 0.24
C ARG A 209 34.98 -29.20 1.48
N SER A 210 33.76 -29.77 1.42
CA SER A 210 33.16 -30.91 2.16
C SER A 210 33.06 -30.78 3.69
N PRO A 211 31.84 -30.87 4.23
CA PRO A 211 31.19 -32.18 4.35
C PRO A 211 29.75 -32.18 3.83
N GLU A 212 29.30 -33.32 3.30
CA GLU A 212 27.93 -33.55 2.80
C GLU A 212 26.84 -33.17 3.82
N ALA A 213 27.19 -33.18 5.12
CA ALA A 213 26.35 -32.70 6.21
C ALA A 213 26.04 -31.18 6.13
N GLU A 214 27.04 -30.32 5.86
CA GLU A 214 26.81 -28.88 5.68
C GLU A 214 26.02 -28.59 4.40
N THR A 215 26.15 -29.44 3.38
CA THR A 215 25.35 -29.32 2.16
C THR A 215 23.89 -29.68 2.45
N LYS A 216 23.62 -30.78 3.17
CA LYS A 216 22.24 -31.14 3.58
C LYS A 216 21.62 -30.09 4.50
N GLU A 217 22.37 -29.56 5.47
CA GLU A 217 21.90 -28.45 6.31
C GLU A 217 21.59 -27.21 5.47
N PHE A 218 22.44 -26.88 4.51
CA PHE A 218 22.20 -25.77 3.59
C PHE A 218 20.94 -25.97 2.73
N LEU A 219 20.74 -27.15 2.14
CA LEU A 219 19.53 -27.44 1.35
C LEU A 219 18.27 -27.41 2.22
N ASN A 220 18.34 -27.90 3.46
CA ASN A 220 17.24 -27.79 4.42
C ASN A 220 16.90 -26.33 4.73
N ILE A 221 17.90 -25.47 4.93
CA ILE A 221 17.69 -24.02 5.15
C ILE A 221 17.09 -23.37 3.90
N VAL A 222 17.53 -23.76 2.70
CA VAL A 222 16.97 -23.26 1.44
C VAL A 222 15.51 -23.71 1.29
N ALA A 223 15.19 -24.95 1.62
CA ALA A 223 13.83 -25.47 1.62
C ALA A 223 12.95 -24.75 2.67
N GLU A 224 13.47 -24.52 3.87
CA GLU A 224 12.80 -23.75 4.92
C GLU A 224 12.52 -22.32 4.46
N ALA A 225 13.51 -21.64 3.88
CA ALA A 225 13.33 -20.29 3.35
C ALA A 225 12.30 -20.25 2.21
N LYS A 226 12.26 -21.27 1.34
CA LYS A 226 11.19 -21.41 0.33
C LYS A 226 9.82 -21.55 0.98
N MET A 227 9.68 -22.35 2.04
CA MET A 227 8.42 -22.46 2.79
C MET A 227 8.04 -21.13 3.44
N GLN A 228 9.01 -20.38 3.98
CA GLN A 228 8.77 -19.05 4.52
C GLN A 228 8.29 -18.08 3.43
N PHE A 229 8.89 -18.08 2.24
CA PHE A 229 8.45 -17.24 1.11
C PHE A 229 7.05 -17.62 0.62
N ALA A 230 6.72 -18.91 0.55
CA ALA A 230 5.36 -19.35 0.21
C ALA A 230 4.33 -18.97 1.29
N SER A 231 4.72 -19.04 2.57
CA SER A 231 3.88 -18.58 3.68
C SER A 231 3.65 -17.08 3.64
N ILE A 232 4.66 -16.29 3.26
CA ILE A 232 4.54 -14.85 3.09
C ILE A 232 3.57 -14.56 1.96
N ASP A 233 3.74 -15.19 0.80
CA ASP A 233 2.87 -15.03 -0.37
C ASP A 233 1.40 -15.28 0.01
N LYS A 234 1.13 -16.42 0.67
CA LYS A 234 -0.20 -16.76 1.18
C LYS A 234 -0.72 -15.74 2.20
N ALA A 235 0.12 -15.29 3.13
CA ALA A 235 -0.29 -14.30 4.13
C ALA A 235 -0.61 -12.94 3.50
N LEU A 236 0.08 -12.58 2.41
CA LEU A 236 -0.23 -11.38 1.63
C LEU A 236 -1.57 -11.50 0.93
N ASP A 237 -1.88 -12.67 0.33
CA ASP A 237 -3.19 -12.96 -0.27
C ASP A 237 -4.34 -12.87 0.75
N GLU A 238 -4.13 -13.37 1.97
CA GLU A 238 -5.12 -13.29 3.05
C GLU A 238 -5.39 -11.86 3.52
N ILE A 239 -4.39 -10.98 3.48
CA ILE A 239 -4.59 -9.54 3.72
C ILE A 239 -5.46 -8.92 2.62
N GLU A 240 -5.46 -9.50 1.41
CA GLU A 240 -6.27 -8.98 0.31
C GLU A 240 -7.76 -9.31 0.42
N LEU A 241 -8.10 -10.43 1.03
CA LEU A 241 -9.45 -11.00 1.09
C LEU A 241 -10.38 -10.38 2.14
N MET A 242 -9.92 -9.41 2.95
CA MET A 242 -10.76 -8.80 3.99
C MET A 242 -11.94 -8.03 3.36
N PRO A 243 -13.20 -8.51 3.50
CA PRO A 243 -14.35 -7.90 2.85
C PRO A 243 -14.79 -6.65 3.63
N PHE A 244 -14.95 -5.53 2.92
CA PHE A 244 -15.68 -4.38 3.44
C PHE A 244 -17.18 -4.73 3.42
N THR A 245 -17.82 -4.83 4.58
CA THR A 245 -19.27 -5.05 4.65
C THR A 245 -19.96 -3.70 4.50
N GLU A 246 -20.73 -3.53 3.42
CA GLU A 246 -21.42 -2.29 3.06
C GLU A 246 -22.72 -2.06 3.85
N THR A 247 -23.06 -2.95 4.79
CA THR A 247 -24.34 -2.93 5.50
C THR A 247 -24.29 -1.97 6.67
N ILE A 248 -24.45 -0.68 6.40
CA ILE A 248 -24.84 0.27 7.45
C ILE A 248 -26.19 -0.21 7.98
N HIS A 249 -26.24 -0.63 9.25
CA HIS A 249 -27.50 -0.97 9.92
C HIS A 249 -28.32 0.32 10.10
N THR A 250 -29.11 0.68 9.10
CA THR A 250 -30.18 1.65 9.24
C THR A 250 -31.40 0.93 9.82
N LEU A 251 -32.13 1.60 10.73
CA LEU A 251 -33.42 1.10 11.18
C LEU A 251 -34.29 0.84 9.95
N ARG A 252 -34.81 -0.39 9.85
CA ARG A 252 -35.74 -0.85 8.82
C ARG A 252 -36.73 0.25 8.48
N SER A 253 -36.63 0.82 7.28
CA SER A 253 -37.71 1.62 6.71
C SER A 253 -38.85 0.66 6.42
N GLU A 254 -39.87 0.68 7.25
CA GLU A 254 -41.18 0.14 6.93
C GLU A 254 -41.76 1.00 5.79
N SER A 255 -41.37 0.68 4.55
CA SER A 255 -41.91 1.31 3.34
C SER A 255 -42.11 0.31 2.19
N ASP A 256 -42.33 -0.96 2.53
CA ASP A 256 -43.09 -1.90 1.69
C ASP A 256 -44.54 -1.96 2.19
N SER A 257 -45.30 -0.90 1.91
CA SER A 257 -46.77 -0.88 1.94
C SER A 257 -47.27 0.22 0.99
N PRO A 258 -48.37 -0.02 0.24
CA PRO A 258 -48.75 0.84 -0.88
C PRO A 258 -49.13 2.24 -0.39
N ARG A 259 -48.55 3.25 -1.07
CA ARG A 259 -48.68 4.70 -0.80
C ARG A 259 -50.10 5.13 -0.40
N PRO A 260 -50.30 5.71 0.81
CA PRO A 260 -51.30 6.73 1.02
C PRO A 260 -50.73 8.07 0.52
N GLN A 261 -51.57 8.85 -0.15
CA GLN A 261 -51.23 10.13 -0.76
C GLN A 261 -50.74 11.14 0.30
N LEU A 262 -49.79 12.00 -0.08
CA LEU A 262 -49.34 13.13 0.73
C LEU A 262 -50.49 14.10 1.02
N GLU A 263 -50.91 14.22 2.28
CA GLU A 263 -51.53 15.45 2.77
C GLU A 263 -50.45 16.35 3.39
N LYS A 264 -50.34 17.57 2.85
CA LYS A 264 -49.55 18.66 3.42
C LYS A 264 -50.02 18.95 4.85
N PRO A 265 -49.12 19.14 5.83
CA PRO A 265 -49.52 19.62 7.14
C PRO A 265 -50.00 21.09 7.03
N GLN A 266 -51.31 21.31 7.11
CA GLN A 266 -51.89 22.61 7.41
C GLN A 266 -51.87 22.79 8.94
N ASN A 267 -51.16 23.83 9.37
CA ASN A 267 -51.01 24.39 10.72
C ASN A 267 -49.85 23.85 11.58
N PRO A 268 -48.99 24.73 12.10
CA PRO A 268 -48.02 24.37 13.14
C PRO A 268 -48.75 24.03 14.45
N PRO A 269 -48.19 23.14 15.30
CA PRO A 269 -48.81 22.74 16.56
C PRO A 269 -48.96 23.94 17.52
N PRO A 270 -50.03 23.98 18.34
CA PRO A 270 -50.24 25.05 19.31
C PRO A 270 -49.13 25.07 20.37
N ILE A 271 -48.61 26.27 20.62
CA ILE A 271 -47.59 26.53 21.64
C ILE A 271 -48.17 26.15 23.02
N PRO A 272 -47.47 25.34 23.84
CA PRO A 272 -47.91 25.00 25.19
C PRO A 272 -48.07 26.24 26.08
N ASP A 273 -49.13 26.33 26.88
CA ASP A 273 -49.47 27.48 27.71
C ASP A 273 -48.36 27.89 28.71
N GLN A 274 -47.48 26.95 29.06
CA GLN A 274 -46.30 27.18 29.91
C GLN A 274 -45.28 28.14 29.27
N ALA A 275 -45.24 28.22 27.94
CA ALA A 275 -44.37 29.15 27.21
C ALA A 275 -44.97 30.56 27.13
N ARG A 276 -46.30 30.73 27.25
CA ARG A 276 -46.94 32.05 27.27
C ARG A 276 -46.72 32.79 28.58
N GLN A 277 -46.80 32.10 29.72
CA GLN A 277 -46.62 32.73 31.04
C GLN A 277 -45.19 33.18 31.33
N LYS A 278 -44.17 32.59 30.68
CA LYS A 278 -42.78 33.04 30.81
C LYS A 278 -42.47 34.31 30.02
N ILE A 279 -43.28 34.65 29.02
CA ILE A 279 -43.09 35.84 28.19
C ILE A 279 -43.73 37.07 28.87
N ASP A 280 -44.92 36.91 29.46
CA ASP A 280 -45.60 38.03 30.16
C ASP A 280 -44.88 38.48 31.45
N ASN A 281 -44.18 37.59 32.15
CA ASN A 281 -43.45 37.95 33.38
C ASN A 281 -42.05 38.55 33.12
N SER A 282 -41.61 38.65 31.86
CA SER A 282 -40.32 39.26 31.50
C SER A 282 -40.41 40.73 31.07
N GLU A 283 -41.62 41.31 31.01
CA GLU A 283 -41.87 42.71 30.63
C GLU A 283 -42.47 43.59 31.75
N GLN A 284 -42.40 43.16 33.02
CA GLN A 284 -42.65 44.04 34.18
C GLN A 284 -41.40 44.26 35.03
#